data_AF-Q0RKR7-F1
#
_entry.id   AF-Q0RKR7-F1
#
_cell.length_a   1.000
_cell.length_b   1.000
_cell.length_c   1.000
_cell.angle_alpha   90.00
_cell.angle_beta   90.00
_cell.angle_gamma   90.00
#
_symmetry.space_group_name_H-M   'P 1'
#
loop_
_entity.id
_entity.type
_entity.pdbx_description
1 polymer ?
#
loop_
_entity_poly.entity_id
_entity_poly.type
_entity_poly.pdbx_seq_one_letter_code
_entity_poly.pdbx_strand_id
1 'polypeptide(L)'
;MPSVFAGRRKTRSMTDRVTLVIGLSHQEAVELGVEEADTEHVLLGLLREGHGVAGVALRALGLSYESVRTRFDRSPGSPHSPSREVTPFTPRVKEAFRLAAAESQRAGSDRIETEHLLLALATVPHGVAADILAGAGVDEGALRAEIDRILTTDPPGRLPDLDDVNQEISRLEDAAAVALRADDLDLFRELTETRNSVVEQMFDRVERWRANLDAYAVLELVEEQQRLRAEVQNLRVLLAEEESEPPDHS
;
A
#
# COMPACT_ATOMS: atom_id res chain seq x y z
N MET A 1 -37.30 31.14 -15.14
CA MET A 1 -36.05 31.00 -14.35
C MET A 1 -35.69 29.52 -14.31
N PRO A 2 -34.71 29.01 -15.08
CA PRO A 2 -34.32 27.62 -14.96
C PRO A 2 -33.41 27.45 -13.73
N SER A 3 -33.78 26.49 -12.88
CA SER A 3 -33.07 26.09 -11.67
C SER A 3 -31.74 25.43 -12.03
N VAL A 4 -30.65 25.97 -11.50
CA VAL A 4 -29.30 25.42 -11.60
C VAL A 4 -29.23 24.21 -10.65
N PHE A 5 -29.44 23.01 -11.17
CA PHE A 5 -29.06 21.80 -10.45
C PHE A 5 -27.54 21.74 -10.37
N ALA A 6 -27.00 22.17 -9.23
CA ALA A 6 -25.66 21.87 -8.81
C ALA A 6 -25.53 20.35 -8.67
N GLY A 7 -24.89 19.70 -9.64
CA GLY A 7 -24.44 18.32 -9.49
C GLY A 7 -23.50 18.25 -8.30
N ARG A 8 -23.91 17.59 -7.22
CA ARG A 8 -22.97 17.15 -6.18
C ARG A 8 -21.95 16.27 -6.89
N ARG A 9 -20.72 16.76 -7.09
CA ARG A 9 -19.61 15.92 -7.50
C ARG A 9 -19.49 14.83 -6.45
N LYS A 10 -19.85 13.59 -6.82
CA LYS A 10 -19.65 12.40 -5.98
C LYS A 10 -18.14 12.32 -5.78
N THR A 11 -17.66 12.59 -4.57
CA THR A 11 -16.26 12.34 -4.22
C THR A 11 -16.02 10.85 -4.38
N ARG A 12 -15.06 10.47 -5.22
CA ARG A 12 -14.67 9.06 -5.35
C ARG A 12 -14.26 8.53 -3.99
N SER A 13 -14.72 7.33 -3.66
CA SER A 13 -14.26 6.64 -2.45
C SER A 13 -12.83 6.15 -2.66
N MET A 14 -12.06 6.15 -1.60
CA MET A 14 -10.74 5.52 -1.55
C MET A 14 -10.91 4.04 -1.17
N THR A 15 -10.03 3.18 -1.66
CA THR A 15 -9.94 1.79 -1.19
C THR A 15 -9.34 1.70 0.21
N ASP A 16 -9.56 0.57 0.89
CA ASP A 16 -8.97 0.30 2.21
C ASP A 16 -7.44 0.37 2.20
N ARG A 17 -6.79 -0.02 1.08
CA ARG A 17 -5.33 0.12 0.92
C ARG A 17 -4.90 1.58 0.89
N VAL A 18 -5.64 2.46 0.21
CA VAL A 18 -5.34 3.90 0.23
C VAL A 18 -5.55 4.48 1.63
N THR A 19 -6.59 4.03 2.34
CA THR A 19 -6.82 4.40 3.76
C THR A 19 -5.65 3.93 4.65
N LEU A 20 -5.14 2.71 4.44
CA LEU A 20 -3.96 2.19 5.11
C LEU A 20 -2.71 3.03 4.80
N VAL A 21 -2.47 3.36 3.53
CA VAL A 21 -1.36 4.23 3.11
C VAL A 21 -1.44 5.59 3.81
N ILE A 22 -2.62 6.19 3.93
CA ILE A 22 -2.83 7.45 4.66
C ILE A 22 -2.42 7.30 6.13
N GLY A 23 -2.86 6.23 6.80
CA GLY A 23 -2.48 5.94 8.18
C GLY A 23 -0.96 5.78 8.35
N LEU A 24 -0.33 5.02 7.45
CA LEU A 24 1.12 4.83 7.42
C LEU A 24 1.88 6.14 7.17
N SER A 25 1.35 7.01 6.31
CA SER A 25 1.94 8.32 6.01
C SER A 25 1.99 9.21 7.25
N HIS A 26 0.90 9.23 8.04
CA HIS A 26 0.88 9.97 9.31
C HIS A 26 1.83 9.37 10.34
N GLN A 27 1.90 8.04 10.41
CA GLN A 27 2.83 7.37 11.30
C GLN A 27 4.29 7.74 10.97
N GLU A 28 4.66 7.76 9.69
CA GLU A 28 6.00 8.21 9.24
C GLU A 28 6.28 9.66 9.64
N ALA A 29 5.31 10.55 9.46
CA ALA A 29 5.46 11.96 9.83
C ALA A 29 5.68 12.15 11.34
N VAL A 30 4.97 11.36 12.16
CA VAL A 30 5.18 11.33 13.62
C VAL A 30 6.55 10.75 13.97
N GLU A 31 6.96 9.63 13.35
CA GLU A 31 8.26 9.00 13.56
C GLU A 31 9.44 9.93 13.19
N LEU A 32 9.28 10.76 12.16
CA LEU A 32 10.26 11.77 11.75
C LEU A 32 10.19 13.07 12.57
N GLY A 33 9.17 13.23 13.43
CA GLY A 33 8.96 14.42 14.24
C GLY A 33 8.76 15.67 13.39
N VAL A 34 7.95 15.57 12.34
CA VAL A 34 7.54 16.71 11.50
C VAL A 34 6.12 17.16 11.86
N GLU A 35 5.87 18.46 11.73
CA GLU A 35 4.58 19.09 12.05
C GLU A 35 3.53 18.93 10.96
N GLU A 36 3.94 18.66 9.72
CA GLU A 36 3.07 18.40 8.58
C GLU A 36 3.53 17.14 7.83
N ALA A 37 2.58 16.27 7.48
CA ALA A 37 2.83 15.13 6.63
C ALA A 37 2.83 15.59 5.16
N ASP A 38 3.93 15.34 4.46
CA ASP A 38 4.15 15.79 3.09
C ASP A 38 4.35 14.62 2.11
N THR A 39 4.54 14.91 0.81
CA THR A 39 4.51 13.92 -0.28
C THR A 39 5.42 12.70 -0.08
N GLU A 40 6.60 12.88 0.51
CA GLU A 40 7.57 11.82 0.83
C GLU A 40 7.04 10.84 1.88
N HIS A 41 6.21 11.31 2.83
CA HIS A 41 5.58 10.45 3.82
C HIS A 41 4.51 9.57 3.17
N VAL A 42 3.82 10.11 2.16
CA VAL A 42 2.87 9.33 1.35
C VAL A 42 3.60 8.29 0.51
N LEU A 43 4.75 8.65 -0.09
CA LEU A 43 5.59 7.70 -0.80
C LEU A 43 6.11 6.58 0.13
N LEU A 44 6.58 6.92 1.33
CA LEU A 44 6.97 5.95 2.36
C LEU A 44 5.79 5.07 2.78
N GLY A 45 4.58 5.63 2.90
CA GLY A 45 3.35 4.89 3.16
C GLY A 45 3.02 3.86 2.07
N LEU A 46 3.20 4.21 0.79
CA LEU A 46 3.05 3.29 -0.34
C LEU A 46 4.10 2.17 -0.32
N LEU A 47 5.35 2.49 0.02
CA LEU A 47 6.43 1.50 0.16
C LEU A 47 6.21 0.55 1.33
N ARG A 48 5.70 1.04 2.48
CA ARG A 48 5.33 0.22 3.65
C ARG A 48 4.11 -0.65 3.39
N GLU A 49 3.09 -0.14 2.70
CA GLU A 49 1.92 -0.95 2.33
C GLU A 49 2.33 -2.08 1.40
N GLY A 50 3.14 -1.78 0.36
CA GLY A 50 3.91 -2.73 -0.43
C GLY A 50 3.13 -3.73 -1.28
N HIS A 51 1.86 -3.98 -1.02
CA HIS A 51 1.09 -5.06 -1.63
C HIS A 51 0.14 -4.58 -2.72
N GLY A 52 -0.18 -3.30 -2.75
CA GLY A 52 -0.90 -2.64 -3.84
C GLY A 52 -0.03 -2.48 -5.09
N VAL A 53 -0.68 -2.15 -6.21
CA VAL A 53 -0.01 -1.96 -7.52
C VAL A 53 1.11 -0.94 -7.42
N ALA A 54 0.93 0.14 -6.64
CA ALA A 54 1.98 1.13 -6.41
C ALA A 54 3.21 0.55 -5.72
N GLY A 55 3.02 -0.21 -4.63
CA GLY A 55 4.14 -0.81 -3.88
C GLY A 55 4.91 -1.82 -4.72
N VAL A 56 4.20 -2.61 -5.54
CA VAL A 56 4.80 -3.53 -6.51
C VAL A 56 5.58 -2.77 -7.59
N ALA A 57 5.00 -1.72 -8.17
CA ALA A 57 5.66 -0.90 -9.19
C ALA A 57 6.94 -0.23 -8.65
N LEU A 58 6.88 0.37 -7.46
CA LEU A 58 8.03 1.02 -6.83
C LEU A 58 9.19 0.05 -6.63
N ARG A 59 8.91 -1.18 -6.15
CA ARG A 59 9.95 -2.22 -5.99
C ARG A 59 10.52 -2.69 -7.32
N ALA A 60 9.67 -2.89 -8.33
CA ALA A 60 10.12 -3.28 -9.66
C ALA A 60 11.03 -2.20 -10.29
N LEU A 61 10.80 -0.94 -9.95
CA LEU A 61 11.61 0.21 -10.35
C LEU A 61 12.82 0.46 -9.43
N GLY A 62 13.11 -0.45 -8.49
CA GLY A 62 14.30 -0.40 -7.64
C GLY A 62 14.19 0.49 -6.40
N LEU A 63 13.00 1.00 -6.07
CA LEU A 63 12.78 1.73 -4.81
C LEU A 63 12.36 0.77 -3.70
N SER A 64 13.05 0.84 -2.57
CA SER A 64 12.68 0.19 -1.31
C SER A 64 12.36 1.23 -0.24
N TYR A 65 11.57 0.83 0.77
CA TYR A 65 11.29 1.66 1.94
C TYR A 65 12.60 2.18 2.56
N GLU A 66 13.55 1.28 2.78
CA GLU A 66 14.85 1.56 3.38
C GLU A 66 15.64 2.59 2.56
N SER A 67 15.71 2.41 1.23
CA SER A 67 16.46 3.32 0.35
C SER A 67 15.92 4.75 0.34
N VAL A 68 14.62 4.93 0.58
CA VAL A 68 13.98 6.23 0.66
C VAL A 68 14.07 6.79 2.07
N ARG A 69 13.85 5.95 3.10
CA ARG A 69 13.81 6.35 4.50
C ARG A 69 15.14 6.87 5.02
N THR A 70 16.28 6.33 4.56
CA THR A 70 17.62 6.79 4.95
C THR A 70 17.92 8.22 4.51
N ARG A 71 17.23 8.74 3.48
CA ARG A 71 17.37 10.15 3.04
C ARG A 71 16.83 11.15 4.07
N PHE A 72 16.00 10.67 4.99
CA PHE A 72 15.31 11.47 6.00
C PHE A 72 15.75 11.16 7.43
N ASP A 73 16.79 10.33 7.61
CA ASP A 73 17.30 10.03 8.94
C ASP A 73 17.78 11.31 9.63
N ARG A 74 17.07 11.66 10.70
CA ARG A 74 17.52 12.70 11.63
C ARG A 74 18.50 12.08 12.61
N SER A 75 19.57 12.82 12.95
CA SER A 75 20.45 12.46 14.06
C SER A 75 19.65 12.13 15.32
N PRO A 76 20.01 11.07 16.06
CA PRO A 76 19.36 10.76 17.33
C PRO A 76 19.67 11.88 18.33
N GLY A 77 18.67 12.71 18.64
CA GLY A 77 18.91 13.83 19.57
C GLY A 77 17.84 14.91 19.72
N SER A 78 16.75 14.91 18.94
CA SER A 78 15.67 15.87 19.18
C SER A 78 14.47 15.18 19.86
N PRO A 79 14.25 15.43 21.16
CA PRO A 79 13.09 14.89 21.88
C PRO A 79 11.87 15.74 21.50
N HIS A 80 11.30 15.49 20.32
CA HIS A 80 9.92 15.87 20.10
C HIS A 80 9.06 14.77 20.74
N SER A 81 8.40 15.10 21.85
CA SER A 81 7.36 14.25 22.39
C SER A 81 6.38 13.94 21.26
N PRO A 82 6.07 12.66 20.97
CA PRO A 82 5.04 12.34 19.99
C PRO A 82 3.75 13.01 20.46
N SER A 83 3.39 14.10 19.80
CA SER A 83 2.05 14.66 19.94
C SER A 83 1.11 13.55 19.47
N ARG A 84 0.16 13.15 20.33
CA ARG A 84 -0.89 12.18 19.98
C ARG A 84 -1.86 12.69 18.90
N GLU A 85 -1.54 13.83 18.28
CA GLU A 85 -2.37 14.48 17.28
C GLU A 85 -1.93 14.03 15.88
N VAL A 86 -2.92 13.74 15.03
CA VAL A 86 -2.69 13.38 13.64
C VAL A 86 -2.04 14.57 12.92
N THR A 87 -0.79 14.41 12.50
CA THR A 87 -0.05 15.41 11.75
C THR A 87 -0.80 15.79 10.46
N PRO A 88 -1.27 17.03 10.25
CA PRO A 88 -2.06 17.38 9.08
C PRO A 88 -1.25 17.24 7.78
N PHE A 89 -1.95 16.97 6.67
CA PHE A 89 -1.32 16.94 5.35
C PHE A 89 -1.08 18.35 4.78
N THR A 90 0.08 18.50 4.12
CA THR A 90 0.42 19.72 3.37
C THR A 90 -0.56 19.98 2.21
N PRO A 91 -0.64 21.22 1.68
CA PRO A 91 -1.40 21.51 0.47
C PRO A 91 -0.97 20.67 -0.74
N ARG A 92 0.32 20.28 -0.83
CA ARG A 92 0.86 19.42 -1.89
C ARG A 92 0.27 18.01 -1.84
N VAL A 93 0.12 17.42 -0.66
CA VAL A 93 -0.55 16.12 -0.50
C VAL A 93 -2.04 16.20 -0.82
N LYS A 94 -2.72 17.28 -0.41
CA LYS A 94 -4.13 17.49 -0.79
C LYS A 94 -4.31 17.58 -2.31
N GLU A 95 -3.36 18.22 -2.99
CA GLU A 95 -3.31 18.25 -4.45
C GLU A 95 -3.04 16.87 -5.03
N ALA A 96 -2.14 16.06 -4.45
CA ALA A 96 -1.91 14.68 -4.85
C ALA A 96 -3.22 13.86 -4.80
N PHE A 97 -4.03 13.97 -3.74
CA PHE A 97 -5.31 13.26 -3.67
C PHE A 97 -6.30 13.74 -4.74
N ARG A 98 -6.31 15.04 -5.05
CA ARG A 98 -7.15 15.58 -6.13
C ARG A 98 -6.72 15.03 -7.50
N LEU A 99 -5.41 14.95 -7.75
CA LEU A 99 -4.84 14.38 -8.96
C LEU A 99 -5.10 12.87 -9.04
N ALA A 100 -5.01 12.13 -7.92
CA ALA A 100 -5.33 10.71 -7.86
C ALA A 100 -6.81 10.43 -8.20
N ALA A 101 -7.71 11.32 -7.77
CA ALA A 101 -9.12 11.28 -8.18
C ALA A 101 -9.30 11.52 -9.69
N ALA A 102 -8.43 12.30 -10.33
CA ALA A 102 -8.43 12.47 -11.78
C ALA A 102 -7.82 11.25 -12.49
N GLU A 103 -6.72 10.69 -12.00
CA GLU A 103 -6.08 9.49 -12.56
C GLU A 103 -7.04 8.28 -12.54
N SER A 104 -7.73 8.04 -11.42
CA SER A 104 -8.79 7.01 -11.36
C SER A 104 -9.90 7.24 -12.39
N GLN A 105 -10.20 8.50 -12.74
CA GLN A 105 -11.13 8.79 -13.83
C GLN A 105 -10.61 8.35 -15.19
N ARG A 106 -9.35 8.63 -15.46
CA ARG A 106 -8.71 8.30 -16.74
C ARG A 106 -8.61 6.79 -16.90
N ALA A 107 -8.33 6.09 -15.81
CA ALA A 107 -8.28 4.63 -15.76
C ALA A 107 -9.68 3.96 -15.80
N GLY A 108 -10.77 4.73 -15.71
CA GLY A 108 -12.13 4.19 -15.64
C GLY A 108 -12.49 3.51 -14.32
N SER A 109 -11.71 3.72 -13.26
CA SER A 109 -12.01 3.22 -11.92
C SER A 109 -12.96 4.15 -11.18
N ASP A 110 -13.92 3.56 -10.45
CA ASP A 110 -14.84 4.28 -9.57
C ASP A 110 -14.21 4.62 -8.21
N ARG A 111 -13.01 4.07 -7.93
CA ARG A 111 -12.30 4.23 -6.67
C ARG A 111 -10.89 4.75 -6.88
N ILE A 112 -10.37 5.40 -5.84
CA ILE A 112 -8.96 5.75 -5.80
C ILE A 112 -8.20 4.55 -5.23
N GLU A 113 -7.20 4.12 -5.98
CA GLU A 113 -6.34 2.96 -5.70
C GLU A 113 -4.90 3.45 -5.57
N THR A 114 -4.00 2.56 -5.15
CA THR A 114 -2.63 2.93 -4.80
C THR A 114 -1.84 3.48 -5.99
N GLU A 115 -2.05 2.92 -7.19
CA GLU A 115 -1.43 3.33 -8.45
C GLU A 115 -1.86 4.73 -8.88
N HIS A 116 -3.14 5.07 -8.68
CA HIS A 116 -3.66 6.41 -8.96
C HIS A 116 -2.99 7.44 -8.05
N LEU A 117 -2.79 7.08 -6.78
CA LEU A 117 -2.09 7.91 -5.81
C LEU A 117 -0.59 8.06 -6.17
N LEU A 118 0.07 6.98 -6.58
CA LEU A 118 1.47 7.01 -6.98
C LEU A 118 1.70 7.86 -8.25
N LEU A 119 0.89 7.69 -9.28
CA LEU A 119 0.94 8.51 -10.50
C LEU A 119 0.71 10.00 -10.18
N ALA A 120 -0.24 10.29 -9.28
CA ALA A 120 -0.47 11.64 -8.82
C ALA A 120 0.74 12.23 -8.08
N LEU A 121 1.33 11.50 -7.13
CA LEU A 121 2.51 11.96 -6.38
C LEU A 121 3.68 12.28 -7.30
N ALA A 122 3.90 11.50 -8.36
CA ALA A 122 4.95 11.72 -9.33
C ALA A 122 4.80 13.02 -10.14
N THR A 123 3.59 13.59 -10.18
CA THR A 123 3.27 14.79 -10.99
C THR A 123 3.02 16.04 -10.14
N VAL A 124 3.02 15.92 -8.80
CA VAL A 124 2.87 17.09 -7.91
C VAL A 124 4.08 18.02 -8.07
N PRO A 125 3.89 19.29 -8.48
CA PRO A 125 4.98 20.24 -8.61
C PRO A 125 5.67 20.49 -7.26
N HIS A 126 7.00 20.48 -7.26
CA HIS A 126 7.80 20.71 -6.05
C HIS A 126 7.48 19.72 -4.91
N GLY A 127 7.06 18.50 -5.26
CA GLY A 127 6.86 17.39 -4.33
C GLY A 127 8.16 16.63 -4.11
N VAL A 128 8.53 16.41 -2.85
CA VAL A 128 9.72 15.62 -2.48
C VAL A 128 9.59 14.18 -3.00
N ALA A 129 8.38 13.62 -3.04
CA ALA A 129 8.15 12.31 -3.66
C ALA A 129 8.52 12.29 -5.16
N ALA A 130 8.13 13.32 -5.92
CA ALA A 130 8.49 13.43 -7.33
C ALA A 130 10.00 13.56 -7.50
N ASP A 131 10.67 14.34 -6.64
CA ASP A 131 12.14 14.48 -6.64
C ASP A 131 12.85 13.15 -6.31
N ILE A 132 12.31 12.36 -5.38
CA ILE A 132 12.85 11.02 -5.06
C ILE A 132 12.75 10.09 -6.27
N LEU A 133 11.58 10.04 -6.91
CA LEU A 133 11.34 9.20 -8.08
C LEU A 133 12.27 9.62 -9.23
N ALA A 134 12.33 10.92 -9.54
CA ALA A 134 13.22 11.45 -10.57
C ALA A 134 14.70 11.16 -10.24
N GLY A 135 15.11 11.32 -8.99
CA GLY A 135 16.46 10.99 -8.52
C GLY A 135 16.80 9.49 -8.57
N ALA A 136 15.79 8.61 -8.60
CA ALA A 136 15.94 7.19 -8.85
C ALA A 136 15.92 6.83 -10.34
N GLY A 137 15.85 7.82 -11.24
CA GLY A 137 15.72 7.61 -12.69
C GLY A 137 14.32 7.16 -13.12
N VAL A 138 13.31 7.32 -12.26
CA VAL A 138 11.92 6.99 -12.55
C VAL A 138 11.20 8.24 -13.02
N ASP A 139 10.95 8.32 -14.32
CA ASP A 139 10.06 9.33 -14.90
C ASP A 139 8.59 8.84 -14.94
N GLU A 140 7.66 9.76 -15.24
CA GLU A 140 6.23 9.46 -15.32
C GLU A 140 5.92 8.36 -16.36
N GLY A 141 6.67 8.34 -17.47
CA GLY A 141 6.48 7.39 -18.56
C GLY A 141 6.84 5.97 -18.14
N ALA A 142 8.02 5.80 -17.53
CA ALA A 142 8.50 4.54 -16.98
C ALA A 142 7.56 4.03 -15.87
N LEU A 143 7.12 4.94 -14.99
CA LEU A 143 6.20 4.61 -13.91
C LEU A 143 4.84 4.12 -14.43
N ARG A 144 4.25 4.83 -15.41
CA ARG A 144 2.97 4.42 -16.01
C ARG A 144 3.10 3.10 -16.77
N ALA A 145 4.18 2.93 -17.54
CA ALA A 145 4.43 1.67 -18.27
C ALA A 145 4.54 0.47 -17.32
N GLU A 146 5.19 0.64 -16.17
CA GLU A 146 5.31 -0.43 -15.17
C GLU A 146 3.97 -0.73 -14.48
N ILE A 147 3.19 0.29 -14.14
CA ILE A 147 1.83 0.12 -13.61
C ILE A 147 0.94 -0.61 -14.63
N ASP A 148 0.96 -0.19 -15.90
CA ASP A 148 0.19 -0.83 -16.96
C ASP A 148 0.63 -2.29 -17.16
N ARG A 149 1.94 -2.55 -17.09
CA ARG A 149 2.47 -3.92 -17.10
C ARG A 149 1.89 -4.73 -15.94
N ILE A 150 1.93 -4.23 -14.72
CA ILE A 150 1.40 -4.93 -13.53
C ILE A 150 -0.12 -5.13 -13.61
N LEU A 151 -0.86 -4.19 -14.19
CA LEU A 151 -2.30 -4.32 -14.36
C LEU A 151 -2.68 -5.30 -15.47
N THR A 152 -1.81 -5.51 -16.47
CA THR A 152 -2.05 -6.42 -17.61
C THR A 152 -1.47 -7.82 -17.40
N THR A 153 -0.35 -7.93 -16.67
CA THR A 153 0.18 -9.20 -16.18
C THR A 153 -0.29 -9.38 -14.75
N ASP A 154 -1.31 -10.22 -14.55
CA ASP A 154 -1.82 -10.64 -13.24
C ASP A 154 -0.61 -10.98 -12.33
N PRO A 155 -0.19 -10.07 -11.42
CA PRO A 155 1.17 -10.14 -10.91
C PRO A 155 1.24 -11.29 -9.88
N PRO A 156 2.29 -12.13 -9.92
CA PRO A 156 2.46 -13.17 -8.92
C PRO A 156 2.50 -12.51 -7.54
N GLY A 157 1.57 -12.90 -6.66
CA GLY A 157 1.49 -12.35 -5.31
C GLY A 157 0.51 -11.20 -5.08
N ARG A 158 -0.25 -10.70 -6.07
CA ARG A 158 -1.39 -9.79 -5.79
C ARG A 158 -2.61 -10.58 -5.37
N LEU A 159 -2.90 -10.61 -4.06
CA LEU A 159 -4.17 -11.14 -3.55
C LEU A 159 -5.31 -10.64 -4.45
N PRO A 160 -6.26 -11.50 -4.86
CA PRO A 160 -7.38 -11.08 -5.68
C PRO A 160 -8.02 -9.84 -5.05
N ASP A 161 -8.49 -8.90 -5.87
CA ASP A 161 -9.36 -7.86 -5.32
C ASP A 161 -10.60 -8.56 -4.73
N LEU A 162 -10.77 -8.42 -3.42
CA LEU A 162 -11.89 -8.99 -2.65
C LEU A 162 -12.82 -7.89 -2.14
N ASP A 163 -12.62 -6.63 -2.53
CA ASP A 163 -13.43 -5.52 -2.05
C ASP A 163 -14.89 -5.64 -2.52
N ASP A 164 -15.11 -6.15 -3.73
CA ASP A 164 -16.43 -6.52 -4.25
C ASP A 164 -17.12 -7.55 -3.35
N VAL A 165 -16.41 -8.62 -3.01
CA VAL A 165 -16.88 -9.70 -2.14
C VAL A 165 -17.14 -9.17 -0.72
N ASN A 166 -16.22 -8.40 -0.14
CA ASN A 166 -16.34 -7.86 1.21
C ASN A 166 -17.56 -6.94 1.36
N GLN A 167 -17.83 -6.11 0.34
CA GLN A 167 -19.03 -5.28 0.32
C GLN A 167 -20.30 -6.09 0.19
N GLU A 168 -20.29 -7.15 -0.60
CA GLU A 168 -21.45 -8.03 -0.72
C GLU A 168 -21.74 -8.76 0.59
N ILE A 169 -20.71 -9.29 1.25
CA ILE A 169 -20.81 -9.87 2.60
C ILE A 169 -21.41 -8.85 3.57
N SER A 170 -20.87 -7.63 3.63
CA SER A 170 -21.36 -6.59 4.52
C SER A 170 -22.83 -6.22 4.25
N ARG A 171 -23.23 -6.09 2.97
CA ARG A 171 -24.64 -5.85 2.61
C ARG A 171 -25.56 -6.98 3.05
N LEU A 172 -25.13 -8.23 2.88
CA LEU A 172 -25.90 -9.41 3.27
C LEU A 172 -26.02 -9.51 4.79
N GLU A 173 -24.97 -9.18 5.54
CA GLU A 173 -24.99 -9.12 6.99
C GLU A 173 -25.94 -8.04 7.52
N ASP A 174 -25.90 -6.83 6.93
CA ASP A 174 -26.83 -5.76 7.27
C ASP A 174 -28.29 -6.15 6.99
N ALA A 175 -28.54 -6.77 5.83
CA ALA A 175 -29.87 -7.25 5.47
C ALA A 175 -30.35 -8.37 6.42
N ALA A 176 -29.46 -9.31 6.77
CA ALA A 176 -29.78 -10.38 7.72
C ALA A 176 -30.11 -9.80 9.10
N ALA A 177 -29.37 -8.79 9.56
CA ALA A 177 -29.67 -8.10 10.83
C ALA A 177 -31.02 -7.35 10.80
N VAL A 178 -31.48 -6.88 9.62
CA VAL A 178 -32.83 -6.33 9.45
C VAL A 178 -33.88 -7.44 9.53
N ALA A 179 -33.70 -8.56 8.82
CA ALA A 179 -34.62 -9.69 8.80
C ALA A 179 -34.82 -10.28 10.22
N LEU A 180 -33.73 -10.45 10.97
CA LEU A 180 -33.79 -10.94 12.35
C LEU A 180 -34.58 -10.00 13.27
N ARG A 181 -34.43 -8.67 13.11
CA ARG A 181 -35.22 -7.68 13.88
C ARG A 181 -36.69 -7.67 13.50
N ALA A 182 -37.02 -8.06 12.27
CA ALA A 182 -38.38 -8.19 11.79
C ALA A 182 -39.03 -9.55 12.12
N ASP A 183 -38.31 -10.45 12.78
CA ASP A 183 -38.71 -11.84 13.05
C ASP A 183 -38.98 -12.66 11.76
N ASP A 184 -38.37 -12.25 10.64
CA ASP A 184 -38.44 -12.96 9.36
C ASP A 184 -37.30 -13.99 9.26
N LEU A 185 -37.53 -15.14 9.89
CA LEU A 185 -36.54 -16.21 10.01
C LEU A 185 -36.23 -16.91 8.68
N ASP A 186 -37.20 -16.95 7.75
CA ASP A 186 -37.02 -17.57 6.43
C ASP A 186 -36.07 -16.70 5.58
N LEU A 187 -36.31 -15.39 5.53
CA LEU A 187 -35.43 -14.45 4.84
C LEU A 187 -34.04 -14.40 5.48
N PHE A 188 -33.96 -14.43 6.81
CA PHE A 188 -32.68 -14.49 7.52
C PHE A 188 -31.84 -15.71 7.11
N ARG A 189 -32.47 -16.89 7.00
CA ARG A 189 -31.80 -18.12 6.58
C ARG A 189 -31.28 -18.02 5.15
N GLU A 190 -32.11 -17.53 4.23
CA GLU A 190 -31.74 -17.33 2.82
C GLU A 190 -30.54 -16.38 2.66
N LEU A 191 -30.55 -15.25 3.36
CA LEU A 191 -29.46 -14.26 3.34
C LEU A 191 -28.16 -14.84 3.91
N THR A 192 -28.26 -15.65 4.96
CA THR A 192 -27.10 -16.32 5.58
C THR A 192 -26.51 -17.39 4.65
N GLU A 193 -27.36 -18.18 3.99
CA GLU A 193 -26.93 -19.17 2.99
C GLU A 193 -26.25 -18.48 1.79
N THR A 194 -26.82 -17.36 1.32
CA THR A 194 -26.23 -16.55 0.25
C THR A 194 -24.87 -15.99 0.66
N ARG A 195 -24.75 -15.42 1.86
CA ARG A 195 -23.47 -14.93 2.40
C ARG A 195 -22.42 -16.04 2.45
N ASN A 196 -22.80 -17.24 2.90
CA ASN A 196 -21.87 -18.37 2.95
C ASN A 196 -21.38 -18.76 1.55
N SER A 197 -22.24 -18.75 0.54
CA SER A 197 -21.84 -18.99 -0.86
C SER A 197 -20.88 -17.92 -1.38
N VAL A 198 -21.09 -16.64 -1.05
CA VAL A 198 -20.17 -15.55 -1.42
C VAL A 198 -18.80 -15.74 -0.75
N VAL A 199 -18.78 -16.16 0.52
CA VAL A 199 -17.55 -16.50 1.25
C VAL A 199 -16.83 -17.68 0.60
N GLU A 200 -17.53 -18.72 0.13
CA GLU A 200 -16.92 -19.82 -0.61
C GLU A 200 -16.28 -19.36 -1.93
N GLN A 201 -16.96 -18.49 -2.69
CA GLN A 201 -16.40 -17.90 -3.91
C GLN A 201 -15.14 -17.07 -3.64
N MET A 202 -15.08 -16.40 -2.48
CA MET A 202 -13.89 -15.70 -2.00
C MET A 202 -12.72 -16.66 -1.81
N PHE A 203 -12.95 -17.79 -1.12
CA PHE A 203 -11.94 -18.81 -0.90
C PHE A 203 -11.44 -19.40 -2.21
N ASP A 204 -12.34 -19.67 -3.18
CA ASP A 204 -11.95 -20.16 -4.51
C ASP A 204 -11.08 -19.16 -5.28
N ARG A 205 -11.34 -17.85 -5.14
CA ARG A 205 -10.47 -16.80 -5.72
C ARG A 205 -9.10 -16.82 -5.08
N VAL A 206 -9.03 -16.87 -3.74
CA VAL A 206 -7.77 -16.92 -2.98
C VAL A 206 -6.99 -18.19 -3.29
N GLU A 207 -7.66 -19.33 -3.45
CA GLU A 207 -7.00 -20.60 -3.73
C GLU A 207 -6.49 -20.69 -5.17
N ARG A 208 -7.24 -20.16 -6.15
CA ARG A 208 -6.74 -19.99 -7.53
C ARG A 208 -5.54 -19.07 -7.59
N TRP A 209 -5.56 -17.97 -6.86
CA TRP A 209 -4.40 -17.10 -6.72
C TRP A 209 -3.21 -17.83 -6.09
N ARG A 210 -3.45 -18.57 -4.99
CA ARG A 210 -2.42 -19.37 -4.32
C ARG A 210 -1.84 -20.45 -5.23
N ALA A 211 -2.64 -21.05 -6.10
CA ALA A 211 -2.20 -22.05 -7.08
C ALA A 211 -1.39 -21.43 -8.24
N ASN A 212 -1.59 -20.15 -8.53
CA ASN A 212 -0.84 -19.39 -9.53
C ASN A 212 0.44 -18.74 -8.96
N LEU A 213 0.63 -18.75 -7.63
CA LEU A 213 1.97 -18.58 -7.07
C LEU A 213 2.76 -19.83 -7.44
N ASP A 214 3.71 -19.70 -8.38
CA ASP A 214 4.57 -20.81 -8.74
C ASP A 214 5.26 -21.34 -7.47
N ALA A 215 4.97 -22.59 -7.14
CA ALA A 215 5.54 -23.25 -5.97
C ALA A 215 7.08 -23.24 -6.04
N TYR A 216 7.65 -23.19 -7.25
CA TYR A 216 9.08 -23.04 -7.48
C TYR A 216 9.61 -21.65 -7.09
N ALA A 217 8.88 -20.57 -7.39
CA ALA A 217 9.31 -19.22 -7.04
C ALA A 217 9.31 -18.99 -5.51
N VAL A 218 8.34 -19.56 -4.80
CA VAL A 218 8.30 -19.51 -3.32
C VAL A 218 9.41 -20.37 -2.71
N LEU A 219 9.69 -21.55 -3.27
CA LEU A 219 10.78 -22.41 -2.82
C LEU A 219 12.15 -21.77 -3.06
N GLU A 220 12.41 -21.19 -4.24
CA GLU A 220 13.66 -20.47 -4.53
C GLU A 220 13.90 -19.32 -3.54
N LEU A 221 12.87 -18.51 -3.26
CA LEU A 221 12.97 -17.42 -2.29
C LEU A 221 13.24 -17.89 -0.87
N VAL A 222 12.64 -19.03 -0.46
CA VAL A 222 12.88 -19.63 0.85
C VAL A 222 14.30 -20.18 0.95
N GLU A 223 14.79 -20.86 -0.08
CA GLU A 223 16.15 -21.39 -0.15
C GLU A 223 17.19 -20.27 -0.15
N GLU A 224 16.95 -19.19 -0.91
CA GLU A 224 17.82 -18.01 -0.93
C GLU A 224 17.84 -17.29 0.43
N GLN A 225 16.69 -17.17 1.10
CA GLN A 225 16.63 -16.65 2.48
C GLN A 225 17.43 -17.49 3.47
N GLN A 226 17.34 -18.82 3.39
CA GLN A 226 18.09 -19.71 4.26
C GLN A 226 19.60 -19.60 4.01
N ARG A 227 20.01 -19.52 2.74
CA ARG A 227 21.41 -19.31 2.35
C ARG A 227 21.95 -17.99 2.90
N LEU A 228 21.24 -16.88 2.67
CA LEU A 228 21.67 -15.56 3.14
C LEU A 228 21.78 -15.50 4.66
N ARG A 229 20.86 -16.14 5.39
CA ARG A 229 20.94 -16.23 6.86
C ARG A 229 22.16 -17.02 7.33
N ALA A 230 22.50 -18.12 6.66
CA ALA A 230 23.69 -18.89 6.98
C ALA A 230 24.97 -18.07 6.71
N GLU A 231 25.00 -17.30 5.63
CA GLU A 231 26.12 -16.42 5.30
C GLU A 231 26.30 -15.29 6.32
N VAL A 232 25.20 -14.62 6.71
CA VAL A 232 25.22 -13.63 7.80
C VAL A 232 25.70 -14.24 9.11
N GLN A 233 25.30 -15.47 9.42
CA GLN A 233 25.74 -16.16 10.63
C GLN A 233 27.25 -16.47 10.59
N ASN A 234 27.77 -16.94 9.46
CA ASN A 234 29.21 -17.20 9.30
C ASN A 234 30.04 -15.91 9.40
N LEU A 235 29.60 -14.82 8.77
CA LEU A 235 30.29 -13.53 8.85
C LEU A 235 30.33 -13.00 10.28
N ARG A 236 29.26 -13.20 11.07
CA ARG A 236 29.25 -12.83 12.49
C ARG A 236 30.25 -13.64 13.32
N VAL A 237 30.43 -14.93 13.02
CA VAL A 237 31.43 -15.76 13.69
C VAL A 237 32.83 -15.29 13.35
N LEU A 238 33.11 -15.03 12.07
CA LEU A 238 34.43 -14.54 11.62
C LEU A 238 34.79 -13.17 12.23
N LEU A 239 33.84 -12.25 12.30
CA LEU A 239 34.03 -10.95 12.96
C LEU A 239 34.34 -11.09 14.46
N ALA A 240 33.69 -12.04 15.15
CA ALA A 240 33.96 -12.30 16.57
C ALA A 240 35.34 -12.95 16.80
N GLU A 241 35.83 -13.75 15.84
CA GLU A 241 37.18 -14.32 15.85
C GLU A 241 38.25 -13.24 15.59
N GLU A 242 38.00 -12.31 14.68
CA GLU A 242 38.89 -11.18 14.39
C GLU A 242 38.97 -10.17 15.55
N GLU A 243 37.87 -9.95 16.28
CA GLU A 243 37.85 -9.13 17.50
C GLU A 243 38.49 -9.81 18.74
N SER A 244 38.79 -11.11 18.67
CA SER A 244 39.41 -11.87 19.77
C SER A 244 40.90 -12.16 19.58
N GLU A 245 41.51 -11.72 18.46
CA GLU A 245 42.97 -11.68 18.32
C GLU A 245 43.56 -10.52 19.16
N PRO A 246 44.44 -10.79 20.15
CA PRO A 246 45.04 -9.73 20.94
C PRO A 246 45.98 -8.88 20.05
N PRO A 247 46.08 -7.55 20.28
CA PRO A 247 46.94 -6.70 19.50
C PRO A 247 48.39 -7.20 19.59
N ASP A 248 48.99 -7.48 18.43
CA ASP A 248 50.38 -7.88 18.32
C ASP A 248 51.28 -6.71 18.75
N HIS A 249 51.68 -6.73 20.03
CA HIS A 249 52.61 -5.77 20.59
C HIS A 249 54.04 -6.19 20.25
N SER A 250 54.53 -5.70 19.11
CA SER A 250 55.98 -5.61 18.80
C SER A 250 56.53 -4.23 19.12
#